data_AF-A0A352JEC6-F1
#
_entry.id   AF-A0A352JEC6-F1
#
_cell.length_a   1.000
_cell.length_b   1.000
_cell.length_c   1.000
_cell.angle_alpha   90.00
_cell.angle_beta   90.00
_cell.angle_gamma   90.00
#
_symmetry.space_group_name_H-M   'P 1'
#
loop_
_entity.id
_entity.type
_entity.pdbx_description
1 polymer ?
#
loop_
_entity_poly.entity_id
_entity_poly.type
_entity_poly.pdbx_seq_one_letter_code
_entity_poly.pdbx_strand_id
1 'polypeptide(L)'
;MKTYQPSNIAPSRGVAILAVSSLVSGVAIGSATAFISKFIYFIVLFPLGMGFGTGALLGFAVKKGKIRNPLIALGLGVLGGVVTYGSLMYGQYINFQQEAERIIQNEYSLTDKKQIADQVNAVIQQETGDSGFVGFLKFSAKQGTGISRGSSKLKLDETFTYLLWLIELGIVGFLAASIPFGAASEPFNEDGNDWYGEKQRIGSAKEESKDELIQLLNVDDIAGAAALLSSQAETLFEMPRIDVYVRTCASAVNSDSVITVNYVSLNDKKQEESKQLLEGLISESQRSQLVPQISSQDNESIDS
;
A
#
# COMPACT_ATOMS: atom_id res chain seq x y z
N MET A 1 -24.05 -7.98 -19.30
CA MET A 1 -23.25 -8.41 -18.12
C MET A 1 -23.65 -7.55 -16.93
N LYS A 2 -23.64 -8.09 -15.70
CA LYS A 2 -23.89 -7.27 -14.50
C LYS A 2 -22.65 -6.45 -14.14
N THR A 3 -22.81 -5.16 -13.85
CA THR A 3 -21.71 -4.33 -13.31
C THR A 3 -21.31 -4.83 -11.92
N TYR A 4 -20.01 -4.99 -11.68
CA TYR A 4 -19.53 -5.32 -10.35
C TYR A 4 -19.74 -4.10 -9.42
N GLN A 5 -20.36 -4.33 -8.27
CA GLN A 5 -20.51 -3.31 -7.24
C GLN A 5 -19.92 -3.84 -5.92
N PRO A 6 -18.92 -3.17 -5.33
CA PRO A 6 -18.38 -3.58 -4.04
C PRO A 6 -19.45 -3.38 -2.95
N SER A 7 -19.60 -4.35 -2.05
CA SER A 7 -20.57 -4.27 -0.97
C SER A 7 -20.25 -3.18 0.07
N ASN A 8 -19.02 -2.68 0.08
CA ASN A 8 -18.54 -1.63 0.98
C ASN A 8 -18.68 -1.99 2.48
N ILE A 9 -18.75 -3.28 2.79
CA ILE A 9 -18.92 -3.80 4.15
C ILE A 9 -17.56 -3.91 4.85
N ALA A 10 -17.52 -3.50 6.12
CA ALA A 10 -16.39 -3.73 7.01
C ALA A 10 -16.84 -4.55 8.24
N PRO A 11 -16.58 -5.86 8.27
CA PRO A 11 -16.91 -6.69 9.42
C PRO A 11 -16.24 -6.15 10.70
N SER A 12 -16.97 -6.05 11.81
CA SER A 12 -16.45 -5.48 13.07
C SER A 12 -15.17 -6.18 13.56
N ARG A 13 -15.11 -7.51 13.43
CA ARG A 13 -13.91 -8.31 13.71
C ARG A 13 -12.74 -7.92 12.81
N GLY A 14 -13.00 -7.70 11.52
CA GLY A 14 -12.00 -7.23 10.56
C GLY A 14 -11.45 -5.86 10.94
N VAL A 15 -12.33 -4.91 11.23
CA VAL A 15 -11.96 -3.55 11.68
C VAL A 15 -11.12 -3.60 12.96
N ALA A 16 -11.49 -4.45 13.94
CA ALA A 16 -10.72 -4.62 15.16
C ALA A 16 -9.31 -5.18 14.89
N ILE A 17 -9.19 -6.20 14.02
CA ILE A 17 -7.90 -6.74 13.59
C ILE A 17 -7.06 -5.63 12.94
N LEU A 18 -7.63 -4.89 12.00
CA LEU A 18 -6.92 -3.84 11.29
C LEU A 18 -6.47 -2.71 12.24
N ALA A 19 -7.32 -2.29 13.18
CA ALA A 19 -6.98 -1.28 14.17
C ALA A 19 -5.84 -1.74 15.09
N VAL A 20 -5.90 -2.97 15.61
CA VAL A 20 -4.80 -3.52 16.42
C VAL A 20 -3.52 -3.66 15.60
N SER A 21 -3.62 -4.17 14.36
CA SER A 21 -2.48 -4.26 13.44
C SER A 21 -1.87 -2.89 13.17
N SER A 22 -2.69 -1.84 12.97
CA SER A 22 -2.24 -0.46 12.78
C SER A 22 -1.39 0.03 13.95
N LEU A 23 -1.85 -0.18 15.19
CA LEU A 23 -1.11 0.25 16.37
C LEU A 23 0.18 -0.56 16.55
N VAL A 24 0.09 -1.89 16.51
CA VAL A 24 1.22 -2.79 16.79
C VAL A 24 2.30 -2.68 15.71
N SER A 25 1.93 -2.74 14.43
CA SER A 25 2.89 -2.58 13.33
C SER A 25 3.51 -1.19 13.33
N GLY A 26 2.73 -0.15 13.61
CA GLY A 26 3.24 1.21 13.69
C GLY A 26 4.31 1.37 14.75
N VAL A 27 4.03 0.92 15.99
CA VAL A 27 5.00 0.97 17.08
C VAL A 27 6.24 0.15 16.77
N ALA A 28 6.07 -1.08 16.26
CA ALA A 28 7.18 -1.98 15.97
C ALA A 28 8.12 -1.41 14.90
N ILE A 29 7.57 -0.96 13.76
CA ILE A 29 8.35 -0.40 12.65
C ILE A 29 9.00 0.91 13.06
N GLY A 30 8.26 1.85 13.66
CA GLY A 30 8.81 3.14 14.06
C GLY A 30 9.93 3.00 15.10
N SER A 31 9.77 2.11 16.07
CA SER A 31 10.81 1.83 17.08
C SER A 31 12.05 1.17 16.47
N ALA A 32 11.86 0.22 15.56
CA ALA A 32 12.98 -0.41 14.84
C ALA A 32 13.74 0.63 14.00
N THR A 33 13.03 1.52 13.30
CA THR A 33 13.64 2.62 12.54
C THR A 33 14.37 3.60 13.46
N ALA A 34 13.81 3.93 14.63
CA ALA A 34 14.49 4.78 15.61
C ALA A 34 15.81 4.15 16.08
N PHE A 35 15.84 2.84 16.29
CA PHE A 35 17.06 2.13 16.65
C PHE A 35 18.11 2.17 15.52
N ILE A 36 17.71 1.89 14.28
CA ILE A 36 18.61 1.91 13.12
C ILE A 36 19.13 3.32 12.85
N SER A 37 18.30 4.34 13.06
CA SER A 37 18.65 5.75 12.83
C SER A 37 19.83 6.26 13.66
N LYS A 38 20.17 5.55 14.75
CA LYS A 38 21.38 5.83 15.55
C LYS A 38 22.66 5.73 14.74
N PHE A 39 22.69 4.87 13.73
CA PHE A 39 23.88 4.61 12.93
C PHE A 39 23.85 5.43 11.65
N ILE A 40 22.75 5.34 10.91
CA ILE A 40 22.58 5.98 9.61
C ILE A 40 21.09 6.30 9.43
N TYR A 41 20.78 7.54 9.05
CA TYR A 41 19.42 7.96 8.70
C TYR A 41 19.37 8.51 7.27
N PHE A 42 18.66 7.80 6.40
CA PHE A 42 18.43 8.25 5.03
C PHE A 42 17.07 8.92 4.92
N ILE A 43 17.09 10.25 4.83
CA ILE A 43 15.94 11.16 4.84
C ILE A 43 14.79 10.77 3.89
N VAL A 44 15.07 10.16 2.75
CA VAL A 44 14.03 9.70 1.80
C VAL A 44 13.73 8.21 1.95
N LEU A 45 14.76 7.38 2.13
CA LEU A 45 14.61 5.93 2.11
C LEU A 45 13.87 5.40 3.34
N PHE A 46 14.08 6.02 4.51
CA PHE A 46 13.44 5.57 5.75
C PHE A 46 11.94 5.83 5.77
N PRO A 47 11.44 7.03 5.42
CA PRO A 47 9.99 7.26 5.25
C PRO A 47 9.34 6.30 4.26
N LEU A 48 9.98 6.04 3.11
CA LEU A 48 9.48 5.07 2.13
C LEU A 48 9.39 3.66 2.73
N GLY A 49 10.47 3.19 3.39
CA GLY A 49 10.52 1.87 4.01
C GLY A 49 9.50 1.70 5.14
N MET A 50 9.35 2.72 6.00
CA MET A 50 8.34 2.75 7.07
C MET A 50 6.93 2.68 6.50
N GLY A 51 6.60 3.56 5.54
CA GLY A 51 5.28 3.61 4.92
C GLY A 51 4.91 2.32 4.19
N PHE A 52 5.84 1.76 3.40
CA PHE A 52 5.64 0.49 2.72
C PHE A 52 5.50 -0.68 3.69
N GLY A 53 6.38 -0.77 4.70
CA GLY A 53 6.35 -1.84 5.71
C GLY A 53 5.04 -1.85 6.49
N THR A 54 4.61 -0.69 6.98
CA THR A 54 3.32 -0.55 7.68
C THR A 54 2.17 -0.86 6.72
N GLY A 55 2.15 -0.24 5.53
CA GLY A 55 1.08 -0.46 4.55
C GLY A 55 0.94 -1.91 4.10
N ALA A 56 2.03 -2.65 3.92
CA ALA A 56 2.00 -4.07 3.56
C ALA A 56 1.37 -4.94 4.66
N LEU A 57 1.74 -4.71 5.92
CA LEU A 57 1.13 -5.41 7.06
C LEU A 57 -0.36 -5.09 7.20
N LEU A 58 -0.75 -3.84 6.95
CA LEU A 58 -2.16 -3.44 6.98
C LEU A 58 -2.95 -3.96 5.77
N GLY A 59 -2.35 -4.02 4.58
CA GLY A 59 -2.94 -4.67 3.42
C GLY A 59 -3.23 -6.14 3.69
N PHE A 60 -2.29 -6.85 4.31
CA PHE A 60 -2.51 -8.23 4.76
C PHE A 60 -3.64 -8.33 5.80
N ALA A 61 -3.69 -7.41 6.77
CA ALA A 61 -4.75 -7.36 7.77
C ALA A 61 -6.13 -7.08 7.15
N VAL A 62 -6.21 -6.21 6.14
CA VAL A 62 -7.44 -5.95 5.34
C VAL A 62 -7.92 -7.24 4.68
N LYS A 63 -7.03 -7.95 4.00
CA LYS A 63 -7.36 -9.22 3.31
C LYS A 63 -7.84 -10.26 4.30
N LYS A 64 -7.09 -10.48 5.38
CA LYS A 64 -7.43 -11.44 6.44
C LYS A 64 -8.72 -11.06 7.18
N GLY A 65 -8.96 -9.77 7.39
CA GLY A 65 -10.13 -9.21 8.03
C GLY A 65 -11.35 -9.08 7.12
N LYS A 66 -11.20 -9.36 5.82
CA LYS A 66 -12.24 -9.25 4.79
C LYS A 66 -12.92 -7.88 4.79
N ILE A 67 -12.11 -6.82 4.96
CA ILE A 67 -12.60 -5.44 4.95
C ILE A 67 -12.74 -4.99 3.49
N ARG A 68 -13.96 -4.71 3.06
CA ARG A 68 -14.32 -4.31 1.70
C ARG A 68 -14.70 -2.84 1.60
N ASN A 69 -14.39 -2.08 2.64
CA ASN A 69 -14.62 -0.65 2.72
C ASN A 69 -13.29 0.09 2.59
N PRO A 70 -12.97 0.63 1.40
CA PRO A 70 -11.68 1.30 1.17
C PRO A 70 -11.49 2.52 2.06
N LEU A 71 -12.55 3.26 2.39
CA LEU A 71 -12.45 4.46 3.24
C LEU A 71 -12.08 4.12 4.69
N ILE A 72 -12.63 3.04 5.24
CA ILE A 72 -12.24 2.55 6.58
C ILE A 72 -10.79 2.07 6.56
N ALA A 73 -10.40 1.32 5.51
CA ALA A 73 -9.03 0.85 5.33
C ALA A 73 -8.03 2.02 5.20
N LEU A 74 -8.39 3.07 4.45
CA LEU A 74 -7.63 4.30 4.31
C LEU A 74 -7.44 5.00 5.66
N GLY A 75 -8.53 5.22 6.41
CA GLY A 75 -8.49 5.92 7.70
C GLY A 75 -7.61 5.20 8.72
N LEU A 76 -7.72 3.87 8.82
CA LEU A 76 -6.86 3.07 9.69
C LEU A 76 -5.42 2.97 9.17
N GLY A 77 -5.20 3.02 7.85
CA GLY A 77 -3.86 3.12 7.28
C GLY A 77 -3.16 4.45 7.58
N VAL A 78 -3.90 5.57 7.54
CA VAL A 78 -3.41 6.90 7.97
C VAL A 78 -3.05 6.86 9.45
N LEU A 79 -3.93 6.31 10.31
CA LEU A 79 -3.64 6.12 11.73
C LEU A 79 -2.35 5.30 11.92
N GLY A 80 -2.17 4.23 11.16
CA GLY A 80 -0.96 3.41 11.19
C GLY A 80 0.28 4.21 10.86
N GLY A 81 0.26 5.01 9.79
CA GLY A 81 1.36 5.89 9.42
C GLY A 81 1.70 6.93 10.50
N VAL A 82 0.69 7.56 11.12
CA VAL A 82 0.88 8.50 12.23
C VAL A 82 1.54 7.80 13.42
N VAL A 83 1.09 6.60 13.77
CA VAL A 83 1.68 5.82 14.87
C VAL A 83 3.11 5.39 14.52
N THR A 84 3.39 4.98 13.29
CA THR A 84 4.75 4.66 12.84
C THR A 84 5.69 5.84 13.00
N TYR A 85 5.33 6.99 12.44
CA TYR A 85 6.18 8.18 12.49
C TYR A 85 6.29 8.76 13.91
N GLY A 86 5.19 8.80 14.66
CA GLY A 86 5.21 9.19 16.07
C GLY A 86 6.10 8.30 16.93
N SER A 87 6.12 6.99 16.67
CA SER A 87 7.01 6.05 17.37
C SER A 87 8.49 6.28 17.03
N LEU A 88 8.81 6.64 15.78
CA LEU A 88 10.15 7.07 15.40
C LEU A 88 10.58 8.30 16.21
N MET A 89 9.75 9.35 16.22
CA MET A 89 10.05 10.60 16.94
C MET A 89 10.20 10.36 18.44
N TYR A 90 9.34 9.52 19.03
CA TYR A 90 9.44 9.17 20.44
C TYR A 90 10.71 8.35 20.75
N GLY A 91 11.11 7.45 19.85
CA GLY A 91 12.38 6.74 19.97
C GLY A 91 13.59 7.67 19.92
N GLN A 92 13.56 8.70 19.07
CA GLN A 92 14.59 9.74 19.02
C GLN A 92 14.64 10.54 20.34
N TYR A 93 13.48 10.86 20.92
CA TYR A 93 13.39 11.52 22.22
C TYR A 93 14.05 10.70 23.34
N ILE A 94 13.80 9.39 23.41
CA ILE A 94 14.44 8.50 24.39
C ILE A 94 15.97 8.52 24.21
N ASN A 95 16.44 8.47 22.96
CA ASN A 95 17.88 8.50 22.68
C ASN A 95 18.51 9.82 23.11
N PHE A 96 17.84 10.94 22.84
CA PHE A 96 18.26 12.25 23.30
C PHE A 96 18.36 12.31 24.83
N GLN A 97 17.37 11.78 25.55
CA GLN A 97 17.43 11.73 27.02
C GLN A 97 18.61 10.91 27.53
N GLN A 98 18.89 9.75 26.92
CA GLN A 98 20.02 8.89 27.29
C GLN A 98 21.37 9.56 27.01
N GLU A 99 21.50 10.28 25.89
CA GLU A 99 22.72 11.00 25.55
C GLU A 99 22.95 12.19 26.48
N ALA A 100 21.90 12.98 26.75
CA ALA A 100 21.94 14.08 27.69
C ALA A 100 22.28 13.61 29.12
N GLU A 101 21.70 12.49 29.56
CA GLU A 101 22.02 11.87 30.85
C GLU A 101 23.51 11.52 30.94
N ARG A 102 24.06 10.89 29.89
CA ARG A 102 25.48 10.53 29.83
C ARG A 102 26.39 11.76 29.87
N ILE A 103 26.04 12.84 29.18
CA ILE A 103 26.83 14.08 29.17
C ILE A 103 26.83 14.73 30.55
N ILE A 104 25.65 14.90 31.16
CA ILE A 104 25.51 15.54 32.47
C ILE A 104 26.19 14.72 33.58
N GLN A 105 26.05 13.39 33.54
CA GLN A 105 26.72 12.51 34.49
C GLN A 105 28.25 12.66 34.42
N ASN A 106 28.80 12.77 33.21
CA ASN A 106 30.24 12.91 33.01
C ASN A 106 30.76 14.30 33.39
N GLU A 107 29.99 15.35 33.14
CA GLU A 107 30.42 16.74 33.34
C GLU A 107 30.19 17.24 34.77
N TYR A 108 29.08 16.85 35.41
CA TYR A 108 28.66 17.34 36.72
C TYR A 108 28.73 16.29 37.84
N SER A 109 29.15 15.05 37.53
CA SER A 109 29.23 13.93 38.49
C SER A 109 27.91 13.63 39.23
N LEU A 110 26.77 13.99 38.62
CA LEU A 110 25.45 13.69 39.17
C LEU A 110 25.10 12.22 38.90
N THR A 111 24.67 11.51 39.95
CA THR A 111 24.26 10.09 39.85
C THR A 111 22.76 9.90 40.05
N ASP A 112 22.05 10.91 40.55
CA ASP A 112 20.60 10.85 40.72
C ASP A 112 19.88 11.10 39.38
N LYS A 113 19.27 10.04 38.84
CA LYS A 113 18.52 10.08 37.57
C LYS A 113 17.42 11.12 37.57
N LYS A 114 16.78 11.37 38.71
CA LYS A 114 15.70 12.35 38.80
C LYS A 114 16.24 13.77 38.60
N GLN A 115 17.32 14.12 39.29
CA GLN A 115 17.99 15.42 39.14
C GLN A 115 18.47 15.65 37.71
N ILE A 116 19.04 14.63 37.07
CA ILE A 116 19.47 14.71 35.68
C ILE A 116 18.27 14.97 34.75
N ALA A 117 17.19 14.21 34.90
CA ALA A 117 15.97 14.40 34.11
C ALA A 117 15.34 15.80 34.32
N ASP A 118 15.34 16.30 35.55
CA ASP A 118 14.85 17.64 35.89
C ASP A 118 15.72 18.73 35.23
N GLN A 119 17.04 18.57 35.21
CA GLN A 119 17.95 19.49 34.51
C GLN A 119 17.75 19.48 32.99
N VAL A 120 17.64 18.30 32.37
CA VAL A 120 17.36 18.17 30.93
C VAL A 120 16.05 18.87 30.60
N ASN A 121 14.99 18.62 31.37
CA ASN A 121 13.70 19.28 31.15
C ASN A 121 13.76 20.79 31.37
N ALA A 122 14.53 21.28 32.35
CA ALA A 122 14.70 22.71 32.59
C ALA A 122 15.38 23.42 31.41
N VAL A 123 16.41 22.82 30.80
CA VAL A 123 17.06 23.36 29.60
C VAL A 123 16.10 23.39 28.42
N ILE A 124 15.38 22.30 28.15
CA ILE A 124 14.40 22.26 27.06
C ILE A 124 13.29 23.30 27.29
N GLN A 125 12.79 23.42 28.52
CA GLN A 125 11.78 24.39 28.91
C GLN A 125 12.27 25.83 28.74
N GLN A 126 13.52 26.12 29.09
CA GLN A 126 14.12 27.44 28.90
C GLN A 126 14.25 27.79 27.42
N GLU A 127 14.67 26.83 26.59
CA GLU A 127 14.89 27.05 25.17
C GLU A 127 13.59 27.09 24.35
N THR A 128 12.56 26.34 24.75
CA THR A 128 11.37 26.12 23.91
C THR A 128 10.06 26.58 24.53
N GLY A 129 10.04 26.86 25.83
CA GLY A 129 8.82 27.12 26.58
C GLY A 129 8.02 25.87 26.95
N ASP A 130 8.50 24.66 26.60
CA ASP A 130 7.87 23.38 26.94
C ASP A 130 8.90 22.35 27.43
N SER A 131 8.45 21.34 28.16
CA SER A 131 9.27 20.23 28.65
C SER A 131 8.85 18.90 28.02
N GLY A 132 9.60 17.84 28.33
CA GLY A 132 9.31 16.50 27.86
C GLY A 132 9.38 16.36 26.33
N PHE A 133 8.49 15.51 25.77
CA PHE A 133 8.50 15.19 24.35
C PHE A 133 8.18 16.40 23.44
N VAL A 134 7.20 17.22 23.83
CA VAL A 134 6.82 18.41 23.04
C VAL A 134 7.95 19.43 23.02
N GLY A 135 8.56 19.67 24.18
CA GLY A 135 9.76 20.51 24.27
C GLY A 135 10.90 19.95 23.42
N PHE A 136 11.14 18.63 23.45
CA PHE A 136 12.15 17.98 22.61
C PHE A 136 11.89 18.20 21.11
N LEU A 137 10.65 18.09 20.64
CA LEU A 137 10.31 18.35 19.23
C LEU A 137 10.66 19.77 18.83
N LYS A 138 10.29 20.76 19.66
CA LYS A 138 10.62 22.18 19.44
C LYS A 138 12.13 22.42 19.48
N PHE A 139 12.82 21.83 20.45
CA PHE A 139 14.26 21.97 20.61
C PHE A 139 15.00 21.38 19.40
N SER A 140 14.60 20.19 18.96
CA SER A 140 15.16 19.53 17.77
C SER A 140 14.91 20.34 16.50
N ALA A 141 13.71 20.93 16.35
CA ALA A 141 13.41 21.82 15.24
C ALA A 141 14.30 23.08 15.26
N LYS A 142 14.48 23.71 16.43
CA LYS A 142 15.36 24.88 16.60
C LYS A 142 16.83 24.59 16.29
N GLN A 143 17.32 23.43 16.72
CA GLN A 143 18.70 23.00 16.40
C GLN A 143 18.89 22.75 14.90
N GLY A 144 17.78 22.44 14.21
CA GLY A 144 17.73 22.17 12.79
C GLY A 144 18.23 20.77 12.45
N THR A 145 17.80 20.27 11.29
CA THR A 145 18.36 19.03 10.73
C THR A 145 19.56 19.37 9.86
N GLY A 146 20.74 18.87 10.24
CA GLY A 146 21.96 19.04 9.46
C GLY A 146 22.03 18.05 8.29
N ILE A 147 21.87 18.53 7.06
CA ILE A 147 22.11 17.69 5.87
C ILE A 147 23.58 17.85 5.49
N SER A 148 24.36 16.78 5.69
CA SER A 148 25.74 16.72 5.21
C SER A 148 25.73 16.28 3.74
N ARG A 149 26.09 17.16 2.81
CA ARG A 149 26.22 16.84 1.37
C ARG A 149 27.67 17.11 0.96
N GLY A 150 28.51 16.07 0.99
CA GLY A 150 29.95 16.20 0.76
C GLY A 150 30.63 17.02 1.87
N SER A 151 31.40 18.04 1.50
CA SER A 151 32.09 18.94 2.44
C SER A 151 31.21 20.05 3.03
N SER A 152 30.01 20.27 2.47
CA SER A 152 29.12 21.34 2.91
C SER A 152 28.08 20.81 3.92
N LYS A 153 28.03 21.44 5.10
CA LYS A 153 26.98 21.22 6.10
C LYS A 153 25.93 22.31 5.95
N LEU A 154 24.78 21.97 5.39
CA LEU A 154 23.63 22.88 5.35
C LEU A 154 22.76 22.58 6.57
N LYS A 155 22.62 23.56 7.47
CA LYS A 155 21.67 23.49 8.58
C LYS A 155 20.34 24.04 8.10
N LEU A 156 19.30 23.23 8.17
CA LEU A 156 17.93 23.70 7.95
C LEU A 156 17.51 24.55 9.16
N ASP A 157 16.76 25.61 8.91
CA ASP A 157 16.14 26.38 10.00
C ASP A 157 14.97 25.58 10.62
N GLU A 158 14.36 26.18 11.64
CA GLU A 158 13.22 25.60 12.35
C GLU A 158 12.02 25.34 11.42
N THR A 159 11.73 26.28 10.51
CA THR A 159 10.57 26.19 9.61
C THR A 159 10.75 25.06 8.61
N PHE A 160 11.94 24.95 7.99
CA PHE A 160 12.26 23.88 7.07
C PHE A 160 12.34 22.53 7.74
N THR A 161 12.71 22.46 9.02
CA THR A 161 12.71 21.20 9.79
C THR A 161 11.29 20.69 10.00
N TYR A 162 10.35 21.55 10.39
CA TYR A 162 8.93 21.16 10.48
C TYR A 162 8.34 20.76 9.13
N LEU A 163 8.67 21.51 8.07
CA LEU A 163 8.23 21.17 6.71
C LEU A 163 8.75 19.80 6.29
N LEU A 164 10.02 19.51 6.57
CA LEU A 164 10.62 18.21 6.30
C LEU A 164 9.86 17.10 7.04
N TRP A 165 9.64 17.23 8.35
CA TRP A 165 8.91 16.21 9.11
C TRP A 165 7.48 16.02 8.62
N LEU A 166 6.82 17.09 8.19
CA LEU A 166 5.48 17.00 7.59
C LEU A 166 5.51 16.24 6.27
N ILE A 167 6.54 16.43 5.44
CA ILE A 167 6.74 15.67 4.20
C ILE A 167 7.03 14.19 4.51
N GLU A 168 7.91 13.89 5.47
CA GLU A 168 8.20 12.52 5.88
C GLU A 168 6.96 11.81 6.41
N LEU A 169 6.20 12.46 7.31
CA LEU A 169 4.92 11.96 7.80
C LEU A 169 3.91 11.76 6.67
N GLY A 170 3.86 12.70 5.71
CA GLY A 170 3.01 12.60 4.52
C GLY A 170 3.34 11.39 3.66
N ILE A 171 4.63 11.11 3.43
CA ILE A 171 5.10 9.93 2.69
C ILE A 171 4.72 8.65 3.44
N VAL A 172 5.02 8.56 4.73
CA VAL A 172 4.71 7.39 5.57
C VAL A 172 3.21 7.14 5.59
N GLY A 173 2.42 8.17 5.87
CA GLY A 173 0.95 8.10 5.92
C GLY A 173 0.33 7.73 4.58
N PHE A 174 0.79 8.33 3.48
CA PHE A 174 0.28 8.03 2.14
C PHE A 174 0.51 6.57 1.75
N LEU A 175 1.71 6.04 1.96
CA LEU A 175 2.02 4.64 1.63
C LEU A 175 1.31 3.67 2.58
N ALA A 176 1.28 3.99 3.88
CA ALA A 176 0.58 3.19 4.88
C ALA A 176 -0.94 3.12 4.63
N ALA A 177 -1.52 4.15 4.00
CA ALA A 177 -2.95 4.21 3.68
C ALA A 177 -3.32 3.68 2.29
N SER A 178 -2.50 3.94 1.26
CA SER A 178 -2.81 3.55 -0.12
C SER A 178 -2.78 2.04 -0.35
N ILE A 179 -1.86 1.31 0.30
CA ILE A 179 -1.78 -0.15 0.19
C ILE A 179 -3.04 -0.85 0.75
N PRO A 180 -3.47 -0.63 2.01
CA PRO A 180 -4.71 -1.22 2.52
C PRO A 180 -5.96 -0.72 1.80
N PHE A 181 -5.98 0.54 1.32
CA PHE A 181 -7.06 1.04 0.46
C PHE A 181 -7.17 0.21 -0.83
N GLY A 182 -6.06 -0.03 -1.52
CA GLY A 182 -6.01 -0.88 -2.71
C GLY A 182 -6.48 -2.30 -2.43
N ALA A 183 -5.97 -2.91 -1.35
CA ALA A 183 -6.36 -4.26 -0.94
C ALA A 183 -7.85 -4.39 -0.64
N ALA A 184 -8.47 -3.36 -0.04
CA ALA A 184 -9.90 -3.30 0.27
C ALA A 184 -10.78 -3.02 -0.96
N SER A 185 -10.20 -2.46 -2.02
CA SER A 185 -10.87 -2.14 -3.29
C SER A 185 -10.87 -3.30 -4.28
N GLU A 186 -10.12 -4.37 -4.00
CA GLU A 186 -10.15 -5.56 -4.82
C GLU A 186 -11.53 -6.24 -4.78
N PRO A 187 -11.92 -6.94 -5.84
CA PRO A 187 -13.21 -7.58 -5.88
C PRO A 187 -13.28 -8.72 -4.85
N PHE A 188 -14.42 -8.78 -4.17
CA PHE A 188 -14.77 -9.78 -3.18
C PHE A 188 -16.04 -10.52 -3.59
N ASN A 189 -16.05 -11.84 -3.39
CA ASN A 189 -17.17 -12.72 -3.64
C ASN A 189 -17.98 -12.94 -2.35
N GLU A 190 -19.21 -12.44 -2.32
CA GLU A 190 -20.07 -12.52 -1.14
C GLU A 190 -20.54 -13.96 -0.85
N ASP A 191 -20.81 -14.76 -1.90
CA ASP A 191 -21.30 -16.14 -1.76
C ASP A 191 -20.22 -17.06 -1.18
N GLY A 192 -19.01 -16.95 -1.71
CA GLY A 192 -17.84 -17.69 -1.23
C GLY A 192 -17.20 -17.09 0.02
N ASN A 193 -17.65 -15.90 0.44
CA ASN A 193 -17.04 -15.10 1.49
C ASN A 193 -15.51 -15.02 1.33
N ASP A 194 -15.01 -14.76 0.13
CA ASP A 194 -13.57 -14.71 -0.13
C ASP A 194 -13.22 -13.70 -1.22
N TRP A 195 -11.96 -13.29 -1.26
CA TRP A 195 -11.44 -12.47 -2.34
C TRP A 195 -11.41 -13.28 -3.64
N TYR A 196 -11.67 -12.63 -4.76
CA TYR A 196 -11.42 -13.26 -6.05
C TYR A 196 -9.92 -13.55 -6.22
N GLY A 197 -9.60 -14.64 -6.89
CA GLY A 197 -8.22 -15.07 -7.11
C GLY A 197 -7.44 -14.19 -8.09
N GLU A 198 -6.31 -14.72 -8.53
CA GLU A 198 -5.42 -14.04 -9.48
C GLU A 198 -6.11 -13.78 -10.83
N LYS A 199 -5.67 -12.71 -11.51
CA LYS A 199 -6.13 -12.40 -12.87
C LYS A 199 -5.61 -13.45 -13.83
N GLN A 200 -6.50 -14.18 -14.49
CA GLN A 200 -6.16 -15.11 -15.57
C GLN A 200 -6.57 -14.48 -16.89
N ARG A 201 -5.61 -14.27 -17.80
CA ARG A 201 -5.95 -13.77 -19.15
C ARG A 201 -6.59 -14.90 -19.94
N ILE A 202 -7.77 -14.64 -20.51
CA ILE A 202 -8.54 -15.64 -21.27
C ILE A 202 -8.48 -15.43 -22.78
N GLY A 203 -8.13 -14.22 -23.23
CA GLY A 203 -7.95 -13.91 -24.65
C GLY A 203 -7.60 -12.44 -24.86
N SER A 204 -7.26 -12.11 -26.10
CA SER A 204 -7.05 -10.73 -26.55
C SER A 204 -7.81 -10.46 -27.85
N ALA A 205 -8.21 -9.21 -28.07
CA ALA A 205 -8.79 -8.74 -29.33
C ALA A 205 -7.97 -7.58 -29.90
N LYS A 206 -8.10 -7.34 -31.20
CA LYS A 206 -7.48 -6.18 -31.85
C LYS A 206 -8.15 -4.88 -31.41
N GLU A 207 -7.45 -3.76 -31.53
CA GLU A 207 -7.99 -2.45 -31.14
C GLU A 207 -9.27 -2.10 -31.90
N GLU A 208 -9.37 -2.49 -33.18
CA GLU A 208 -10.54 -2.16 -34.02
C GLU A 208 -11.83 -2.81 -33.50
N SER A 209 -11.71 -3.94 -32.80
CA SER A 209 -12.84 -4.68 -32.22
C SER A 209 -13.21 -4.22 -30.80
N LYS A 210 -12.55 -3.19 -30.26
CA LYS A 210 -12.75 -2.72 -28.87
C LYS A 210 -14.20 -2.39 -28.55
N ASP A 211 -14.82 -1.52 -29.36
CA ASP A 211 -16.16 -1.02 -29.08
C ASP A 211 -17.21 -2.13 -29.30
N GLU A 212 -17.00 -2.98 -30.31
CA GLU A 212 -17.82 -4.15 -30.58
C GLU A 212 -17.76 -5.17 -29.43
N LEU A 213 -16.56 -5.49 -28.93
CA LEU A 213 -16.37 -6.39 -27.79
C LEU A 213 -17.07 -5.87 -26.53
N ILE A 214 -16.90 -4.58 -26.21
CA ILE A 214 -17.55 -3.96 -25.04
C ILE A 214 -19.08 -3.99 -25.22
N GLN A 215 -19.59 -3.71 -26.42
CA GLN A 215 -21.02 -3.78 -26.71
C GLN A 215 -21.57 -5.20 -26.50
N LEU A 216 -20.92 -6.22 -27.04
CA LEU A 216 -21.32 -7.63 -26.92
C LEU A 216 -21.36 -8.07 -25.44
N LEU A 217 -20.34 -7.73 -24.66
CA LEU A 217 -20.31 -8.02 -23.22
C LEU A 217 -21.43 -7.29 -22.46
N ASN A 218 -21.73 -6.04 -22.81
CA ASN A 218 -22.80 -5.28 -22.18
C ASN A 218 -24.19 -5.88 -22.43
N VAL A 219 -24.44 -6.40 -23.65
CA VAL A 219 -25.71 -7.05 -24.01
C VAL A 219 -25.77 -8.54 -23.68
N ASP A 220 -24.79 -9.07 -22.93
CA ASP A 220 -24.69 -10.49 -22.54
C ASP A 220 -24.52 -11.47 -23.73
N ASP A 221 -24.07 -11.01 -24.90
CA ASP A 221 -23.70 -11.87 -26.03
C ASP A 221 -22.26 -12.40 -25.86
N ILE A 222 -22.12 -13.37 -24.97
CA ILE A 222 -20.82 -13.95 -24.59
C ILE A 222 -20.20 -14.76 -25.72
N ALA A 223 -21.03 -15.43 -26.54
CA ALA A 223 -20.54 -16.19 -27.68
C ALA A 223 -19.97 -15.26 -28.77
N GLY A 224 -20.67 -14.15 -29.07
CA GLY A 224 -20.14 -13.12 -29.96
C GLY A 224 -18.85 -12.50 -29.43
N ALA A 225 -18.81 -12.17 -28.14
CA ALA A 225 -17.61 -11.64 -27.50
C ALA A 225 -16.43 -12.63 -27.60
N ALA A 226 -16.66 -13.92 -27.34
CA ALA A 226 -15.65 -14.96 -27.44
C ALA A 226 -15.10 -15.12 -28.87
N ALA A 227 -15.94 -14.94 -29.90
CA ALA A 227 -15.52 -15.02 -31.30
C ALA A 227 -14.54 -13.90 -31.71
N LEU A 228 -14.57 -12.76 -31.02
CA LEU A 228 -13.59 -11.67 -31.21
C LEU A 228 -12.28 -11.90 -30.45
N LEU A 229 -12.28 -12.80 -29.45
CA LEU A 229 -11.10 -13.13 -28.69
C LEU A 229 -10.25 -14.15 -29.46
N SER A 230 -9.05 -13.72 -29.83
CA SER A 230 -8.05 -14.60 -30.39
C SER A 230 -7.37 -15.37 -29.25
N SER A 231 -7.36 -16.70 -29.34
CA SER A 231 -6.57 -17.57 -28.46
C SER A 231 -5.08 -17.61 -28.85
N GLN A 232 -4.72 -16.99 -29.98
CA GLN A 232 -3.42 -17.18 -30.64
C GLN A 232 -2.34 -16.16 -30.22
N ALA A 233 -1.09 -16.62 -30.29
CA ALA A 233 0.12 -15.87 -30.01
C ALA A 233 0.37 -14.68 -30.97
N GLU A 234 -0.35 -14.59 -32.09
CA GLU A 234 -0.14 -13.56 -33.10
C GLU A 234 -0.57 -12.17 -32.63
N THR A 235 -1.75 -12.04 -32.00
CA THR A 235 -2.22 -10.76 -31.40
C THR A 235 -1.48 -10.40 -30.11
N LEU A 236 -0.66 -11.31 -29.59
CA LEU A 236 0.08 -11.14 -28.34
C LEU A 236 1.24 -10.15 -28.50
N PHE A 237 1.68 -9.88 -29.74
CA PHE A 237 2.77 -8.96 -30.06
C PHE A 237 2.31 -7.67 -30.74
N GLU A 238 1.08 -7.63 -31.27
CA GLU A 238 0.51 -6.42 -31.84
C GLU A 238 0.03 -5.49 -30.72
N MET A 239 0.49 -4.22 -30.78
CA MET A 239 0.10 -3.17 -29.86
C MET A 239 -0.41 -1.97 -30.68
N PRO A 240 -1.48 -1.30 -30.23
CA PRO A 240 -2.28 -1.59 -29.04
C PRO A 240 -3.23 -2.80 -29.20
N ARG A 241 -3.70 -3.35 -28.08
CA ARG A 241 -4.64 -4.48 -28.05
C ARG A 241 -5.62 -4.40 -26.87
N ILE A 242 -6.65 -5.25 -26.89
CA ILE A 242 -7.62 -5.39 -25.81
C ILE A 242 -7.41 -6.74 -25.13
N ASP A 243 -7.00 -6.75 -23.87
CA ASP A 243 -6.82 -7.98 -23.08
C ASP A 243 -8.05 -8.21 -22.19
N VAL A 244 -8.57 -9.45 -22.19
CA VAL A 244 -9.67 -9.87 -21.33
C VAL A 244 -9.15 -10.82 -20.25
N TYR A 245 -9.47 -10.49 -19.00
CA TYR A 245 -9.09 -11.27 -17.82
C TYR A 245 -10.32 -11.78 -17.10
N VAL A 246 -10.22 -12.96 -16.51
CA VAL A 246 -11.18 -13.51 -15.57
C VAL A 246 -10.52 -13.69 -14.19
N ARG A 247 -11.29 -13.51 -13.13
CA ARG A 247 -10.96 -13.94 -11.78
C ARG A 247 -12.08 -14.81 -11.25
N THR A 248 -11.71 -15.97 -10.72
CA THR A 248 -12.63 -16.93 -10.12
C THR A 248 -12.43 -16.99 -8.61
N CYS A 249 -13.45 -17.43 -7.87
CA CYS A 249 -13.38 -17.63 -6.44
C CYS A 249 -13.15 -19.10 -6.12
N ALA A 250 -12.07 -19.42 -5.40
CA ALA A 250 -11.73 -20.81 -5.10
C ALA A 250 -12.70 -21.46 -4.09
N SER A 251 -13.33 -20.68 -3.23
CA SER A 251 -14.24 -21.19 -2.19
C SER A 251 -15.66 -21.48 -2.68
N ALA A 252 -16.04 -20.97 -3.86
CA ALA A 252 -17.39 -21.15 -4.43
C ALA A 252 -17.34 -21.43 -5.94
N VAL A 253 -17.35 -22.72 -6.30
CA VAL A 253 -17.18 -23.21 -7.69
C VAL A 253 -18.20 -22.61 -8.67
N ASN A 254 -19.46 -22.50 -8.23
CA ASN A 254 -20.59 -22.06 -9.06
C ASN A 254 -20.90 -20.56 -8.91
N SER A 255 -19.99 -19.79 -8.31
CA SER A 255 -20.21 -18.35 -8.12
C SER A 255 -19.84 -17.53 -9.36
N ASP A 256 -20.44 -16.35 -9.47
CA ASP A 256 -20.14 -15.39 -10.53
C ASP A 256 -18.64 -15.07 -10.53
N SER A 257 -18.06 -14.94 -11.72
CA SER A 257 -16.65 -14.57 -11.94
C SER A 257 -16.53 -13.12 -12.35
N VAL A 258 -15.47 -12.46 -11.91
CA VAL A 258 -15.18 -11.08 -12.34
C VAL A 258 -14.45 -11.13 -13.66
N ILE A 259 -14.98 -10.43 -14.65
CA ILE A 259 -14.31 -10.19 -15.92
C ILE A 259 -13.83 -8.74 -15.96
N THR A 260 -12.61 -8.54 -16.46
CA THR A 260 -12.03 -7.22 -16.68
C THR A 260 -11.53 -7.13 -18.12
N VAL A 261 -11.90 -6.06 -18.82
CA VAL A 261 -11.41 -5.73 -20.16
C VAL A 261 -10.46 -4.57 -20.05
N ASN A 262 -9.22 -4.75 -20.51
CA ASN A 262 -8.17 -3.74 -20.44
C ASN A 262 -7.70 -3.36 -21.85
N TYR A 263 -7.56 -2.07 -22.10
CA TYR A 263 -6.77 -1.56 -23.21
C TYR A 263 -5.30 -1.63 -22.84
N VAL A 264 -4.49 -2.31 -23.65
CA VAL A 264 -3.05 -2.44 -23.45
C VAL A 264 -2.34 -1.74 -24.60
N SER A 265 -1.42 -0.85 -24.26
CA SER A 265 -0.66 -0.06 -25.24
C SER A 265 0.78 0.16 -24.76
N LEU A 266 1.62 0.73 -25.63
CA LEU A 266 2.96 1.15 -25.24
C LEU A 266 2.97 2.64 -24.91
N ASN A 267 3.56 2.99 -23.78
CA ASN A 267 3.83 4.39 -23.46
C ASN A 267 5.04 4.93 -24.26
N ASP A 268 5.37 6.23 -24.08
CA ASP A 268 6.49 6.89 -24.75
C ASP A 268 7.86 6.20 -24.53
N LYS A 269 7.97 5.38 -23.46
CA LYS A 269 9.17 4.61 -23.10
C LYS A 269 9.14 3.18 -23.63
N LYS A 270 8.18 2.83 -24.50
CA LYS A 270 7.93 1.46 -24.99
C LYS A 270 7.67 0.45 -23.87
N GLN A 271 7.09 0.89 -22.74
CA GLN A 271 6.66 0.01 -21.67
C GLN A 271 5.15 -0.24 -21.80
N GLU A 272 4.70 -1.45 -21.51
CA GLU A 272 3.27 -1.77 -21.52
C GLU A 272 2.53 -0.94 -20.44
N GLU A 273 1.46 -0.29 -20.86
CA GLU A 273 0.50 0.40 -20.00
C GLU A 273 -0.88 -0.22 -20.22
N SER A 274 -1.58 -0.48 -19.11
CA SER A 274 -2.90 -1.11 -19.12
C SER A 274 -3.94 -0.17 -18.51
N LYS A 275 -5.00 0.12 -19.27
CA LYS A 275 -6.14 0.92 -18.82
C LYS A 275 -7.40 0.07 -18.81
N GLN A 276 -8.01 -0.05 -17.64
CA GLN A 276 -9.28 -0.76 -17.50
C GLN A 276 -10.40 -0.03 -18.25
N LEU A 277 -11.08 -0.75 -19.15
CA LEU A 277 -12.21 -0.26 -19.95
C LEU A 277 -13.55 -0.70 -19.36
N LEU A 278 -13.63 -1.95 -18.89
CA LEU A 278 -14.86 -2.56 -18.40
C LEU A 278 -14.55 -3.54 -17.25
N GLU A 279 -15.43 -3.57 -16.26
CA GLU A 279 -15.42 -4.60 -15.21
C GLU A 279 -16.86 -5.02 -14.89
N GLY A 280 -17.07 -6.33 -14.77
CA GLY A 280 -18.37 -6.86 -14.40
C GLY A 280 -18.33 -8.32 -13.98
N LEU A 281 -19.51 -8.88 -13.81
CA LEU A 281 -19.75 -10.24 -13.34
C LEU A 281 -20.39 -11.08 -14.45
N ILE A 282 -19.82 -12.25 -14.68
CA ILE A 282 -20.36 -13.28 -15.56
C ILE A 282 -20.64 -14.56 -14.77
N SER A 283 -21.70 -15.27 -15.13
CA SER A 283 -22.03 -16.56 -14.52
C SER A 283 -21.01 -17.63 -14.91
N GLU A 284 -21.04 -18.77 -14.21
CA GLU A 284 -20.24 -19.95 -14.58
C GLU A 284 -20.53 -20.45 -16.02
N SER A 285 -21.80 -20.44 -16.43
CA SER A 285 -22.19 -20.85 -17.79
C SER A 285 -21.64 -19.90 -18.84
N GLN A 286 -21.69 -18.59 -18.60
CA GLN A 286 -21.10 -17.57 -19.46
C GLN A 286 -19.57 -17.72 -19.51
N ARG A 287 -18.91 -17.91 -18.36
CA ARG A 287 -17.45 -18.13 -18.29
C ARG A 287 -17.02 -19.31 -19.16
N SER A 288 -17.76 -20.42 -19.13
CA SER A 288 -17.46 -21.61 -19.94
C SER A 288 -17.61 -21.38 -21.44
N GLN A 289 -18.39 -20.38 -21.87
CA GLN A 289 -18.50 -19.98 -23.28
C GLN A 289 -17.38 -19.02 -23.70
N LEU A 290 -16.86 -18.23 -22.75
CA LEU A 290 -15.88 -17.18 -23.02
C LEU A 290 -14.44 -17.69 -23.01
N VAL A 291 -14.12 -18.68 -22.17
CA VAL A 291 -12.81 -19.33 -22.21
C VAL A 291 -12.75 -20.11 -23.51
N PRO A 292 -11.87 -19.74 -24.46
CA PRO A 292 -11.68 -20.53 -25.66
C PRO A 292 -11.41 -21.95 -25.20
N GLN A 293 -12.16 -22.93 -25.72
CA GLN A 293 -11.82 -24.32 -25.50
C GLN A 293 -10.44 -24.49 -26.13
N ILE A 294 -9.37 -24.33 -25.33
CA ILE A 294 -8.03 -24.74 -25.71
C ILE A 294 -8.20 -26.23 -25.89
N SER A 295 -8.45 -26.63 -27.13
CA SER A 295 -8.56 -28.01 -27.53
C SER A 295 -7.32 -28.69 -26.97
N SER A 296 -7.52 -29.55 -25.98
CA SER A 296 -6.47 -30.34 -25.33
C SER A 296 -5.79 -31.34 -26.29
N GLN A 297 -5.87 -31.12 -27.60
CA GLN A 297 -5.34 -31.96 -28.66
C GLN A 297 -3.82 -31.80 -28.86
N ASP A 298 -3.16 -30.79 -28.30
CA ASP A 298 -1.71 -30.60 -28.48
C ASP A 298 -0.83 -31.39 -27.50
N ASN A 299 -1.40 -32.22 -26.61
CA ASN A 299 -0.61 -33.05 -25.68
C ASN A 299 -0.53 -34.55 -26.07
N GLU A 300 -1.08 -34.98 -27.21
CA GLU A 300 -1.05 -36.40 -27.62
C GLU A 300 0.07 -36.77 -28.62
N SER A 301 0.92 -35.83 -29.06
CA SER A 301 1.91 -36.11 -30.12
C SER A 301 3.38 -36.16 -29.68
N ILE A 302 3.69 -36.40 -28.40
CA ILE A 302 5.09 -36.51 -27.91
C ILE A 302 5.51 -37.95 -27.56
N ASP A 303 4.60 -38.93 -27.58
CA ASP A 303 4.94 -40.35 -27.45
C ASP A 303 4.66 -41.10 -28.76
N SER A 304 5.53 -40.95 -29.75
CA SER A 304 5.63 -41.84 -30.93
C SER A 304 7.05 -41.87 -31.48
#